data_AF-A0A3D8HLG9-F1
#
_entry.id   AF-A0A3D8HLG9-F1
#
_cell.length_a   1.000
_cell.length_b   1.000
_cell.length_c   1.000
_cell.angle_alpha   90.00
_cell.angle_beta   90.00
_cell.angle_gamma   90.00
#
_symmetry.space_group_name_H-M   'P 1'
#
loop_
_entity.id
_entity.type
_entity.pdbx_description
1 polymer ?
#
loop_
_entity_poly.entity_id
_entity_poly.type
_entity_poly.pdbx_seq_one_letter_code
_entity_poly.pdbx_strand_id
1 'polypeptide(L)'
;MTELEIQRAKEKIAHTLWGDTISIQLPLEKTTHYVTSFSLISYDKTTNEYNIDSKNNHNLNNIDFKLSIYDFDIETIAKYNIKFVNCSFECEVNLNPSDKSKKGKLFEYKNTLAFDNVTFKKNFDCSFIKTNGKVMFDKVIFNEVSFENSIFNKKANFSCAKFVGKSCFAKAEFDEEANFSNAKFYNNADFSGAIFGADAYFHRAVFRQDLQMCRTAFERVANFYFATFESVVNFSACVIQNPRFLNFVGVDTKRITLNQMAEYINKKVEYEAKDNKEKDKTKIHLKIQHAQNLKDSFRAIKDTLLSQNNLLEAQNWHILEPYAKELELEFSIEQGQHKKVDTKQKCDEDNKQDSKKSKNNELDFTLWIDNAILKLYRHTSNHHTNFTTILNFTTTMIVSYGSLLFLMRVILPYMMAYGETISYSVTLIIELIFLAIFYSFNKNAFGKKLTLLLVLFMLAYFLLSSTFLIYLVYTLCFLMIYVIVLGIFYSLFLTKNIADYFRAFMYFFLLWILVAKPQLLNPLV
;
A
#
# COMPACT_ATOMS: atom_id res chain seq x y z
N MET A 1 -35.07 9.54 -44.11
CA MET A 1 -34.26 9.56 -45.34
C MET A 1 -34.78 8.52 -46.30
N THR A 2 -35.09 8.90 -47.54
CA THR A 2 -35.52 7.98 -48.61
C THR A 2 -34.33 7.16 -49.11
N GLU A 3 -34.56 6.00 -49.73
CA GLU A 3 -33.54 5.12 -50.32
C GLU A 3 -32.53 5.87 -51.21
N LEU A 4 -32.99 6.94 -51.86
CA LEU A 4 -32.20 7.85 -52.69
C LEU A 4 -31.12 8.63 -51.90
N GLU A 5 -31.39 8.97 -50.64
CA GLU A 5 -30.47 9.72 -49.77
C GLU A 5 -29.41 8.80 -49.15
N ILE A 6 -29.76 7.54 -48.88
CA ILE A 6 -28.82 6.50 -48.44
C ILE A 6 -27.85 6.14 -49.58
N GLN A 7 -28.34 6.11 -50.83
CA GLN A 7 -27.52 5.86 -52.01
C GLN A 7 -26.57 7.05 -52.29
N ARG A 8 -27.04 8.30 -52.15
CA ARG A 8 -26.18 9.49 -52.22
C ARG A 8 -25.15 9.58 -51.10
N ALA A 9 -25.47 9.14 -49.88
CA ALA A 9 -24.51 9.08 -48.77
C ALA A 9 -23.41 8.04 -49.03
N LYS A 10 -23.76 6.87 -49.58
CA LYS A 10 -22.80 5.85 -50.03
C LYS A 10 -21.88 6.37 -51.16
N GLU A 11 -22.43 7.10 -52.12
CA GLU A 11 -21.65 7.74 -53.20
C GLU A 11 -20.72 8.84 -52.66
N LYS A 12 -21.16 9.63 -51.69
CA LYS A 12 -20.35 10.70 -51.07
C LYS A 12 -19.17 10.13 -50.28
N ILE A 13 -19.37 9.01 -49.57
CA ILE A 13 -18.33 8.28 -48.84
C ILE A 13 -17.28 7.69 -49.80
N ALA A 14 -17.71 7.18 -50.96
CA ALA A 14 -16.83 6.65 -51.99
C ALA A 14 -15.89 7.72 -52.63
N HIS A 15 -16.24 9.02 -52.51
CA HIS A 15 -15.48 10.13 -53.10
C HIS A 15 -14.66 10.97 -52.11
N THR A 16 -14.75 10.70 -50.80
CA THR A 16 -13.93 11.39 -49.78
C THR A 16 -12.49 10.89 -49.80
N LEU A 17 -11.56 11.79 -50.15
CA LEU A 17 -10.12 11.54 -50.17
C LEU A 17 -9.55 11.41 -48.74
N TRP A 18 -8.45 10.64 -48.63
CA TRP A 18 -7.73 10.41 -47.37
C TRP A 18 -7.39 11.69 -46.62
N GLY A 19 -7.84 11.78 -45.37
CA GLY A 19 -7.44 12.83 -44.42
C GLY A 19 -8.60 13.55 -43.74
N ASP A 20 -9.82 13.46 -44.27
CA ASP A 20 -10.95 14.18 -43.69
C ASP A 20 -11.55 13.44 -42.48
N THR A 21 -11.72 14.18 -41.39
CA THR A 21 -12.47 13.70 -40.23
C THR A 21 -13.94 13.75 -40.61
N ILE A 22 -14.57 12.59 -40.82
CA ILE A 22 -16.03 12.51 -40.99
C ILE A 22 -16.65 12.71 -39.60
N SER A 23 -16.84 13.97 -39.22
CA SER A 23 -17.75 14.33 -38.15
C SER A 23 -19.17 14.22 -38.69
N ILE A 24 -19.85 13.11 -38.36
CA ILE A 24 -21.28 12.99 -38.58
C ILE A 24 -21.97 13.91 -37.58
N GLN A 25 -22.25 15.14 -38.01
CA GLN A 25 -23.21 16.00 -37.33
C GLN A 25 -24.59 15.63 -37.89
N LEU A 26 -25.31 14.77 -37.17
CA LEU A 26 -26.70 14.42 -37.52
C LEU A 26 -27.56 15.70 -37.41
N PRO A 27 -28.23 16.15 -38.47
CA PRO A 27 -29.24 17.18 -38.32
C PRO A 27 -30.40 16.59 -37.51
N LEU A 28 -30.87 17.33 -36.52
CA LEU A 28 -32.07 17.03 -35.74
C LEU A 28 -33.26 16.81 -36.69
N GLU A 29 -33.47 15.54 -37.04
CA GLU A 29 -34.75 14.83 -37.10
C GLU A 29 -34.43 13.34 -37.33
N LYS A 30 -34.90 12.50 -36.38
CA LYS A 30 -34.91 11.01 -36.39
C LYS A 30 -33.84 10.33 -37.26
N THR A 31 -32.59 10.30 -36.80
CA THR A 31 -31.51 9.56 -37.48
C THR A 31 -30.50 8.95 -36.50
N THR A 32 -30.94 8.01 -35.67
CA THR A 32 -30.05 7.02 -35.04
C THR A 32 -29.37 6.20 -36.14
N HIS A 33 -28.05 6.30 -36.27
CA HIS A 33 -27.27 5.37 -37.11
C HIS A 33 -26.78 4.24 -36.20
N TYR A 34 -27.25 3.04 -36.53
CA TYR A 34 -26.98 1.79 -35.82
C TYR A 34 -25.74 1.13 -36.43
N VAL A 35 -24.83 0.66 -35.59
CA VAL A 35 -23.90 -0.41 -35.95
C VAL A 35 -24.30 -1.61 -35.10
N THR A 36 -25.14 -2.48 -35.65
CA THR A 36 -25.31 -3.87 -35.18
C THR A 36 -25.58 -4.75 -36.39
N SER A 37 -24.94 -5.92 -36.47
CA SER A 37 -25.42 -7.02 -37.28
C SER A 37 -26.67 -7.61 -36.61
N PHE A 38 -27.83 -7.08 -37.01
CA PHE A 38 -29.22 -7.53 -36.80
C PHE A 38 -29.80 -7.50 -35.37
N SER A 39 -30.97 -6.94 -35.10
CA SER A 39 -31.85 -5.97 -35.79
C SER A 39 -32.89 -5.48 -34.77
N LEU A 40 -33.61 -4.40 -35.08
CA LEU A 40 -35.03 -4.31 -34.74
C LEU A 40 -35.77 -3.96 -36.03
N ILE A 41 -35.68 -4.90 -36.98
CA ILE A 41 -36.45 -4.97 -38.20
C ILE A 41 -36.68 -6.47 -38.45
N SER A 42 -37.94 -6.91 -38.46
CA SER A 42 -38.32 -8.27 -38.84
C SER A 42 -38.54 -8.33 -40.35
N TYR A 43 -37.84 -9.27 -41.01
CA TYR A 43 -37.96 -9.56 -42.43
C TYR A 43 -39.00 -10.66 -42.65
N ASP A 44 -40.06 -10.39 -43.41
CA ASP A 44 -41.03 -11.40 -43.81
C ASP A 44 -40.63 -12.01 -45.16
N LYS A 45 -40.21 -13.28 -45.12
CA LYS A 45 -39.74 -14.03 -46.30
C LYS A 45 -40.84 -14.32 -47.33
N THR A 46 -42.11 -14.22 -46.96
CA THR A 46 -43.22 -14.52 -47.87
C THR A 46 -43.63 -13.32 -48.71
N THR A 47 -43.46 -12.11 -48.17
CA THR A 47 -43.84 -10.85 -48.81
C THR A 47 -42.64 -10.04 -49.29
N ASN A 48 -41.43 -10.40 -48.85
CA ASN A 48 -40.17 -9.75 -49.22
C ASN A 48 -40.11 -8.26 -48.80
N GLU A 49 -40.79 -7.91 -47.70
CA GLU A 49 -40.85 -6.55 -47.13
C GLU A 49 -40.47 -6.52 -45.63
N TYR A 50 -40.19 -5.31 -45.12
CA TYR A 50 -39.78 -5.04 -43.74
C TYR A 50 -40.77 -4.06 -43.06
N ASN A 51 -41.25 -4.37 -41.85
CA ASN A 51 -42.27 -3.57 -41.12
C ASN A 51 -41.71 -2.80 -39.91
N ILE A 52 -42.16 -1.53 -39.71
CA ILE A 52 -41.87 -0.68 -38.54
C ILE A 52 -43.16 0.02 -38.08
N ASP A 53 -43.55 -0.17 -36.82
CA ASP A 53 -44.76 0.43 -36.24
C ASP A 53 -44.52 1.87 -35.77
N SER A 54 -45.39 2.82 -36.16
CA SER A 54 -45.21 4.26 -35.94
C SER A 54 -46.47 4.91 -35.39
N LYS A 55 -46.52 5.15 -34.07
CA LYS A 55 -47.50 6.07 -33.47
C LYS A 55 -46.89 6.91 -32.34
N ASN A 56 -47.13 8.22 -32.48
CA ASN A 56 -47.09 9.32 -31.50
C ASN A 56 -45.86 10.24 -31.48
N ASN A 57 -46.12 11.45 -32.00
CA ASN A 57 -45.40 12.72 -31.81
C ASN A 57 -45.58 13.23 -30.37
N HIS A 58 -44.50 13.59 -29.67
CA HIS A 58 -44.50 14.66 -28.68
C HIS A 58 -43.08 15.26 -28.52
N ASN A 59 -43.04 16.57 -28.22
CA ASN A 59 -41.86 17.38 -27.90
C ASN A 59 -40.94 16.70 -26.86
N LEU A 60 -39.64 16.57 -27.14
CA LEU A 60 -38.67 15.90 -26.25
C LEU A 60 -37.37 16.71 -26.12
N ASN A 61 -37.46 17.86 -25.46
CA ASN A 61 -36.29 18.47 -24.82
C ASN A 61 -36.08 17.73 -23.48
N ASN A 62 -34.92 17.09 -23.29
CA ASN A 62 -34.53 16.20 -22.18
C ASN A 62 -35.02 14.73 -22.23
N ILE A 63 -34.52 13.95 -23.20
CA ILE A 63 -34.42 12.49 -23.00
C ILE A 63 -32.99 12.02 -23.25
N ASP A 64 -32.37 11.50 -22.19
CA ASP A 64 -31.13 10.73 -22.22
C ASP A 64 -31.38 9.38 -22.92
N PHE A 65 -31.22 9.34 -24.23
CA PHE A 65 -31.22 8.08 -24.96
C PHE A 65 -29.90 7.36 -24.71
N LYS A 66 -29.92 6.31 -23.88
CA LYS A 66 -28.77 5.42 -23.67
C LYS A 66 -28.84 4.25 -24.66
N LEU A 67 -27.97 4.26 -25.67
CA LEU A 67 -27.85 3.16 -26.63
C LEU A 67 -27.16 1.97 -25.95
N SER A 68 -27.79 0.80 -25.95
CA SER A 68 -27.21 -0.45 -25.43
C SER A 68 -26.76 -1.37 -26.58
N ILE A 69 -25.49 -1.75 -26.59
CA ILE A 69 -24.86 -2.61 -27.60
C ILE A 69 -24.68 -4.01 -27.01
N TYR A 70 -25.30 -5.02 -27.64
CA TYR A 70 -25.31 -6.41 -27.17
C TYR A 70 -24.39 -7.35 -27.98
N ASP A 71 -23.85 -6.86 -29.09
CA ASP A 71 -22.87 -7.56 -29.91
C ASP A 71 -21.96 -6.54 -30.59
N PHE A 72 -20.68 -6.87 -30.76
CA PHE A 72 -19.68 -5.94 -31.26
C PHE A 72 -18.61 -6.61 -32.13
N ASP A 73 -18.54 -6.18 -33.38
CA ASP A 73 -17.53 -6.62 -34.34
C ASP A 73 -16.31 -5.69 -34.36
N ILE A 74 -15.14 -6.28 -34.09
CA ILE A 74 -13.84 -5.62 -34.01
C ILE A 74 -13.39 -5.09 -35.37
N GLU A 75 -13.69 -5.80 -36.46
CA GLU A 75 -13.24 -5.44 -37.80
C GLU A 75 -13.73 -4.04 -38.20
N THR A 76 -14.86 -3.64 -37.62
CA THR A 76 -15.48 -2.34 -37.84
C THR A 76 -14.64 -1.18 -37.28
N ILE A 77 -13.98 -1.32 -36.12
CA ILE A 77 -13.06 -0.28 -35.61
C ILE A 77 -11.71 -0.30 -36.33
N ALA A 78 -11.24 -1.49 -36.71
CA ALA A 78 -9.98 -1.60 -37.44
C ALA A 78 -10.05 -0.86 -38.80
N LYS A 79 -11.23 -0.83 -39.41
CA LYS A 79 -11.46 -0.23 -40.73
C LYS A 79 -11.79 1.27 -40.70
N TYR A 80 -12.49 1.75 -39.66
CA TYR A 80 -13.01 3.12 -39.63
C TYR A 80 -12.64 3.88 -38.34
N ASN A 81 -12.53 5.21 -38.41
CA ASN A 81 -12.43 6.07 -37.24
C ASN A 81 -13.83 6.24 -36.62
N ILE A 82 -14.14 5.46 -35.58
CA ILE A 82 -15.46 5.46 -34.93
C ILE A 82 -15.35 6.03 -33.52
N LYS A 83 -16.24 6.97 -33.20
CA LYS A 83 -16.42 7.51 -31.84
C LYS A 83 -17.76 7.06 -31.27
N PHE A 84 -17.71 6.39 -30.12
CA PHE A 84 -18.89 6.06 -29.32
C PHE A 84 -19.11 7.13 -28.25
N VAL A 85 -20.33 7.63 -28.13
CA VAL A 85 -20.69 8.68 -27.15
C VAL A 85 -21.98 8.31 -26.44
N ASN A 86 -22.02 8.43 -25.12
CA ASN A 86 -23.23 8.24 -24.29
C ASN A 86 -23.94 6.88 -24.49
N CYS A 87 -23.20 5.79 -24.66
CA CYS A 87 -23.76 4.45 -24.83
C CYS A 87 -23.29 3.45 -23.74
N SER A 88 -23.91 2.27 -23.68
CA SER A 88 -23.41 1.13 -22.93
C SER A 88 -23.21 -0.10 -23.80
N PHE A 89 -22.20 -0.88 -23.45
CA PHE A 89 -21.95 -2.21 -23.99
C PHE A 89 -22.38 -3.23 -22.94
N GLU A 90 -23.38 -4.03 -23.27
CA GLU A 90 -23.95 -5.11 -22.45
C GLU A 90 -23.24 -6.46 -22.74
N CYS A 91 -22.42 -6.50 -23.79
CA CYS A 91 -21.57 -7.63 -24.15
C CYS A 91 -20.13 -7.47 -23.66
N GLU A 92 -19.37 -8.57 -23.70
CA GLU A 92 -17.91 -8.50 -23.62
C GLU A 92 -17.38 -7.85 -24.90
N VAL A 93 -16.36 -7.01 -24.76
CA VAL A 93 -15.69 -6.39 -25.89
C VAL A 93 -14.24 -6.84 -25.83
N ASN A 94 -13.84 -7.64 -26.80
CA ASN A 94 -12.46 -8.03 -26.97
C ASN A 94 -11.95 -7.33 -28.22
N LEU A 95 -10.84 -6.59 -28.15
CA LEU A 95 -10.18 -5.99 -29.30
C LEU A 95 -9.05 -6.88 -29.83
N ASN A 96 -8.77 -8.02 -29.19
CA ASN A 96 -7.89 -9.03 -29.71
C ASN A 96 -8.54 -9.82 -30.85
N PRO A 97 -7.80 -10.14 -31.91
CA PRO A 97 -8.30 -11.02 -32.96
C PRO A 97 -8.61 -12.41 -32.40
N SER A 98 -9.78 -12.96 -32.75
CA SER A 98 -10.24 -14.30 -32.35
C SER A 98 -9.36 -15.45 -32.85
N ASP A 99 -8.42 -15.16 -33.76
CA ASP A 99 -7.54 -16.13 -34.40
C ASP A 99 -6.41 -16.60 -33.46
N LYS A 100 -6.47 -17.89 -33.10
CA LYS A 100 -5.49 -18.55 -32.22
C LYS A 100 -4.05 -18.48 -32.76
N SER A 101 -3.85 -18.31 -34.07
CA SER A 101 -2.51 -18.19 -34.68
C SER A 101 -1.81 -16.85 -34.39
N LYS A 102 -2.57 -15.84 -33.94
CA LYS A 102 -2.08 -14.50 -33.60
C LYS A 102 -1.95 -14.26 -32.10
N LYS A 103 -2.23 -15.29 -31.27
CA LYS A 103 -2.15 -15.18 -29.82
C LYS A 103 -0.71 -14.83 -29.39
N GLY A 104 -0.54 -13.69 -28.73
CA GLY A 104 0.76 -13.16 -28.30
C GLY A 104 1.47 -12.26 -29.30
N LYS A 105 0.85 -11.93 -30.45
CA LYS A 105 1.35 -10.88 -31.36
C LYS A 105 0.60 -9.58 -31.10
N LEU A 106 1.31 -8.46 -31.20
CA LEU A 106 0.71 -7.13 -31.14
C LEU A 106 -0.26 -6.92 -32.31
N PHE A 107 -1.51 -6.57 -32.02
CA PHE A 107 -2.51 -6.25 -33.04
C PHE A 107 -2.57 -4.74 -33.29
N GLU A 108 -2.27 -4.31 -34.52
CA GLU A 108 -2.13 -2.89 -34.84
C GLU A 108 -3.46 -2.23 -35.24
N TYR A 109 -3.86 -1.20 -34.49
CA TYR A 109 -4.93 -0.26 -34.84
C TYR A 109 -4.33 1.02 -35.39
N LYS A 110 -4.64 1.35 -36.65
CA LYS A 110 -4.20 2.60 -37.27
C LYS A 110 -5.06 3.81 -36.87
N ASN A 111 -6.31 3.55 -36.56
CA ASN A 111 -7.34 4.54 -36.33
C ASN A 111 -7.42 4.97 -34.86
N THR A 112 -8.09 6.10 -34.62
CA THR A 112 -8.37 6.59 -33.26
C THR A 112 -9.43 5.71 -32.62
N LEU A 113 -9.17 5.21 -31.41
CA LEU A 113 -10.15 4.51 -30.57
C LEU A 113 -10.81 5.55 -29.67
N ALA A 114 -12.10 5.87 -29.88
CA ALA A 114 -12.76 6.92 -29.11
C ALA A 114 -14.09 6.47 -28.49
N PHE A 115 -14.14 6.52 -27.17
CA PHE A 115 -15.28 6.24 -26.31
C PHE A 115 -15.41 7.38 -25.28
N ASP A 116 -16.53 8.07 -25.31
CA ASP A 116 -16.78 9.27 -24.50
C ASP A 116 -18.06 9.06 -23.69
N ASN A 117 -17.93 9.05 -22.36
CA ASN A 117 -19.05 8.76 -21.46
C ASN A 117 -19.74 7.41 -21.78
N VAL A 118 -18.94 6.37 -22.04
CA VAL A 118 -19.40 5.01 -22.36
C VAL A 118 -19.36 4.12 -21.13
N THR A 119 -20.30 3.17 -20.99
CA THR A 119 -20.27 2.16 -19.92
C THR A 119 -20.09 0.75 -20.49
N PHE A 120 -19.00 0.07 -20.15
CA PHE A 120 -18.82 -1.36 -20.40
C PHE A 120 -19.33 -2.15 -19.19
N LYS A 121 -20.41 -2.91 -19.36
CA LYS A 121 -21.02 -3.71 -18.28
C LYS A 121 -20.29 -5.03 -18.05
N LYS A 122 -19.61 -5.54 -19.08
CA LYS A 122 -18.77 -6.74 -19.01
C LYS A 122 -17.31 -6.39 -19.28
N ASN A 123 -16.48 -7.41 -19.44
CA ASN A 123 -15.04 -7.26 -19.66
C ASN A 123 -14.73 -6.51 -20.96
N PHE A 124 -13.77 -5.59 -20.89
CA PHE A 124 -13.17 -4.92 -22.04
C PHE A 124 -11.70 -5.38 -22.15
N ASP A 125 -11.43 -6.31 -23.07
CA ASP A 125 -10.08 -6.81 -23.29
C ASP A 125 -9.41 -6.07 -24.45
N CYS A 126 -8.34 -5.37 -24.15
CA CYS A 126 -7.51 -4.57 -25.03
C CYS A 126 -6.02 -4.89 -24.79
N SER A 127 -5.73 -6.08 -24.26
CA SER A 127 -4.37 -6.58 -24.09
C SER A 127 -3.70 -6.79 -25.46
N PHE A 128 -2.38 -6.70 -25.54
CA PHE A 128 -1.58 -6.99 -26.74
C PHE A 128 -1.99 -6.20 -28.01
N ILE A 129 -2.51 -4.98 -27.88
CA ILE A 129 -2.77 -4.11 -29.03
C ILE A 129 -1.68 -3.06 -29.19
N LYS A 130 -1.50 -2.55 -30.40
CA LYS A 130 -0.69 -1.36 -30.69
C LYS A 130 -1.55 -0.33 -31.41
N THR A 131 -1.67 0.87 -30.84
CA THR A 131 -2.46 1.94 -31.44
C THR A 131 -1.55 3.00 -32.05
N ASN A 132 -1.76 3.32 -33.33
CA ASN A 132 -1.11 4.43 -34.03
C ASN A 132 -2.01 5.67 -34.09
N GLY A 133 -3.30 5.53 -33.74
CA GLY A 133 -4.24 6.63 -33.52
C GLY A 133 -4.36 6.95 -32.02
N LYS A 134 -5.02 8.07 -31.70
CA LYS A 134 -5.26 8.45 -30.30
C LYS A 134 -6.20 7.45 -29.65
N VAL A 135 -6.08 7.33 -28.33
CA VAL A 135 -7.01 6.55 -27.51
C VAL A 135 -7.74 7.51 -26.58
N MET A 136 -9.06 7.54 -26.67
CA MET A 136 -9.91 8.46 -25.91
C MET A 136 -10.95 7.64 -25.16
N PHE A 137 -10.81 7.55 -23.85
CA PHE A 137 -11.70 6.91 -22.89
C PHE A 137 -12.14 7.92 -21.81
N ASP A 138 -12.51 9.14 -22.21
CA ASP A 138 -12.99 10.17 -21.27
C ASP A 138 -14.31 9.72 -20.63
N LYS A 139 -14.36 9.78 -19.29
CA LYS A 139 -15.55 9.42 -18.48
C LYS A 139 -16.08 8.00 -18.74
N VAL A 140 -15.25 7.11 -19.27
CA VAL A 140 -15.66 5.72 -19.51
C VAL A 140 -15.75 4.96 -18.20
N ILE A 141 -16.77 4.12 -18.07
CA ILE A 141 -16.95 3.22 -16.93
C ILE A 141 -16.61 1.81 -17.40
N PHE A 142 -15.49 1.29 -16.91
CA PHE A 142 -15.08 -0.10 -17.13
C PHE A 142 -15.53 -0.97 -15.96
N ASN A 143 -16.17 -2.10 -16.25
CA ASN A 143 -16.36 -3.13 -15.24
C ASN A 143 -15.02 -3.85 -15.01
N GLU A 144 -14.58 -4.71 -15.91
CA GLU A 144 -13.20 -5.23 -15.92
C GLU A 144 -12.51 -4.79 -17.20
N VAL A 145 -11.21 -4.47 -17.13
CA VAL A 145 -10.45 -4.04 -18.30
C VAL A 145 -9.00 -4.49 -18.27
N SER A 146 -8.49 -4.89 -19.43
CA SER A 146 -7.08 -5.22 -19.62
C SER A 146 -6.49 -4.45 -20.80
N PHE A 147 -5.33 -3.85 -20.57
CA PHE A 147 -4.42 -3.21 -21.53
C PHE A 147 -3.02 -3.84 -21.41
N GLU A 148 -2.94 -5.09 -20.92
CA GLU A 148 -1.67 -5.79 -20.68
C GLU A 148 -0.83 -5.89 -21.96
N ASN A 149 0.46 -5.55 -21.90
CA ASN A 149 1.38 -5.52 -23.06
C ASN A 149 0.84 -4.73 -24.27
N SER A 150 -0.01 -3.73 -24.06
CA SER A 150 -0.46 -2.82 -25.13
C SER A 150 0.51 -1.66 -25.34
N ILE A 151 0.56 -1.13 -26.55
CA ILE A 151 1.42 0.00 -26.93
C ILE A 151 0.54 1.14 -27.47
N PHE A 152 0.68 2.32 -26.87
CA PHE A 152 -0.01 3.55 -27.27
C PHE A 152 0.99 4.53 -27.86
N ASN A 153 1.13 4.52 -29.20
CA ASN A 153 2.08 5.41 -29.90
C ASN A 153 1.63 6.88 -29.90
N LYS A 154 0.37 7.14 -29.54
CA LYS A 154 -0.26 8.47 -29.48
C LYS A 154 -0.93 8.68 -28.15
N LYS A 155 -1.29 9.93 -27.87
CA LYS A 155 -1.99 10.32 -26.64
C LYS A 155 -3.09 9.33 -26.25
N ALA A 156 -3.04 8.87 -25.00
CA ALA A 156 -4.01 7.97 -24.40
C ALA A 156 -4.71 8.69 -23.24
N ASN A 157 -5.99 9.02 -23.42
CA ASN A 157 -6.78 9.76 -22.45
C ASN A 157 -7.77 8.85 -21.73
N PHE A 158 -7.61 8.70 -20.42
CA PHE A 158 -8.50 8.02 -19.48
C PHE A 158 -9.05 9.01 -18.42
N SER A 159 -9.09 10.30 -18.73
CA SER A 159 -9.56 11.32 -17.80
C SER A 159 -10.98 11.03 -17.32
N CYS A 160 -11.21 11.21 -16.02
CA CYS A 160 -12.50 10.95 -15.37
C CYS A 160 -13.06 9.51 -15.54
N ALA A 161 -12.27 8.56 -16.05
CA ALA A 161 -12.69 7.18 -16.20
C ALA A 161 -12.93 6.52 -14.82
N LYS A 162 -13.83 5.55 -14.77
CA LYS A 162 -14.14 4.76 -13.58
C LYS A 162 -13.85 3.30 -13.86
N PHE A 163 -12.89 2.74 -13.14
CA PHE A 163 -12.53 1.33 -13.17
C PHE A 163 -13.21 0.65 -11.97
N VAL A 164 -14.36 0.02 -12.21
CA VAL A 164 -15.21 -0.53 -11.14
C VAL A 164 -14.65 -1.85 -10.61
N GLY A 165 -14.24 -2.74 -11.51
CA GLY A 165 -13.53 -3.99 -11.25
C GLY A 165 -12.03 -3.86 -11.53
N LYS A 166 -11.36 -4.99 -11.73
CA LYS A 166 -9.90 -5.03 -11.91
C LYS A 166 -9.50 -4.30 -13.19
N SER A 167 -8.42 -3.54 -13.11
CA SER A 167 -7.82 -2.86 -14.26
C SER A 167 -6.34 -3.24 -14.40
N CYS A 168 -5.97 -3.77 -15.56
CA CYS A 168 -4.61 -4.20 -15.87
C CYS A 168 -4.02 -3.31 -16.97
N PHE A 169 -2.87 -2.72 -16.70
CA PHE A 169 -1.99 -1.97 -17.58
C PHE A 169 -0.56 -2.52 -17.48
N ALA A 170 -0.40 -3.75 -16.98
CA ALA A 170 0.92 -4.33 -16.77
C ALA A 170 1.66 -4.41 -18.11
N LYS A 171 2.92 -3.93 -18.10
CA LYS A 171 3.77 -3.82 -19.31
C LYS A 171 3.16 -3.02 -20.46
N ALA A 172 2.18 -2.15 -20.19
CA ALA A 172 1.70 -1.23 -21.21
C ALA A 172 2.75 -0.13 -21.47
N GLU A 173 2.90 0.26 -22.73
CA GLU A 173 3.83 1.32 -23.16
C GLU A 173 3.04 2.53 -23.67
N PHE A 174 3.35 3.71 -23.16
CA PHE A 174 2.77 4.99 -23.54
C PHE A 174 3.85 5.90 -24.10
N ASP A 175 3.98 5.96 -25.43
CA ASP A 175 5.03 6.74 -26.09
C ASP A 175 4.76 8.25 -26.02
N GLU A 176 3.48 8.62 -26.02
CA GLU A 176 3.00 9.99 -25.84
C GLU A 176 2.22 10.11 -24.52
N GLU A 177 1.66 11.30 -24.28
CA GLU A 177 0.96 11.65 -23.04
C GLU A 177 -0.12 10.62 -22.63
N ALA A 178 -0.05 10.16 -21.39
CA ALA A 178 -1.03 9.29 -20.77
C ALA A 178 -1.79 10.04 -19.66
N ASN A 179 -3.09 10.26 -19.84
CA ASN A 179 -3.88 11.08 -18.93
C ASN A 179 -4.90 10.24 -18.14
N PHE A 180 -4.64 10.03 -16.86
CA PHE A 180 -5.53 9.39 -15.88
C PHE A 180 -6.10 10.39 -14.86
N SER A 181 -6.14 11.68 -15.20
CA SER A 181 -6.59 12.73 -14.30
C SER A 181 -8.03 12.50 -13.84
N ASN A 182 -8.27 12.68 -12.53
CA ASN A 182 -9.58 12.45 -11.90
C ASN A 182 -10.16 11.04 -12.10
N ALA A 183 -9.37 10.07 -12.59
CA ALA A 183 -9.81 8.69 -12.73
C ALA A 183 -10.06 8.05 -11.35
N LYS A 184 -11.00 7.12 -11.29
CA LYS A 184 -11.38 6.42 -10.05
C LYS A 184 -11.22 4.92 -10.23
N PHE A 185 -10.30 4.33 -9.47
CA PHE A 185 -10.06 2.90 -9.41
C PHE A 185 -10.72 2.36 -8.14
N TYR A 186 -11.84 1.67 -8.30
CA TYR A 186 -12.61 1.09 -7.19
C TYR A 186 -12.08 -0.28 -6.77
N ASN A 187 -11.29 -0.93 -7.63
CA ASN A 187 -10.63 -2.20 -7.39
C ASN A 187 -9.11 -2.09 -7.69
N ASN A 188 -8.40 -3.22 -7.60
CA ASN A 188 -6.95 -3.27 -7.84
C ASN A 188 -6.59 -2.72 -9.23
N ALA A 189 -5.57 -1.86 -9.26
CA ALA A 189 -5.02 -1.27 -10.47
C ALA A 189 -3.56 -1.72 -10.62
N ASP A 190 -3.24 -2.36 -11.74
CA ASP A 190 -1.92 -2.91 -12.00
C ASP A 190 -1.25 -2.21 -13.19
N PHE A 191 -0.19 -1.46 -12.93
CA PHE A 191 0.69 -0.81 -13.90
C PHE A 191 2.11 -1.40 -13.83
N SER A 192 2.27 -2.60 -13.28
CA SER A 192 3.57 -3.23 -13.08
C SER A 192 4.32 -3.38 -14.41
N GLY A 193 5.55 -2.87 -14.46
CA GLY A 193 6.36 -2.89 -15.68
C GLY A 193 5.89 -1.97 -16.80
N ALA A 194 4.87 -1.12 -16.58
CA ALA A 194 4.44 -0.15 -17.58
C ALA A 194 5.55 0.89 -17.85
N ILE A 195 5.60 1.40 -19.07
CA ILE A 195 6.56 2.42 -19.50
C ILE A 195 5.79 3.66 -19.94
N PHE A 196 6.07 4.80 -19.31
CA PHE A 196 5.57 6.11 -19.69
C PHE A 196 6.71 6.90 -20.33
N GLY A 197 6.79 6.86 -21.67
CA GLY A 197 7.81 7.57 -22.47
C GLY A 197 7.61 9.09 -22.50
N ALA A 198 6.39 9.55 -22.22
CA ALA A 198 6.05 10.96 -22.07
C ALA A 198 5.34 11.23 -20.73
N ASP A 199 4.70 12.39 -20.60
CA ASP A 199 4.05 12.80 -19.35
C ASP A 199 2.88 11.89 -19.00
N ALA A 200 2.84 11.45 -17.74
CA ALA A 200 1.78 10.65 -17.14
C ALA A 200 1.05 11.44 -16.05
N TYR A 201 -0.23 11.72 -16.28
CA TYR A 201 -1.05 12.54 -15.39
C TYR A 201 -2.00 11.70 -14.55
N PHE A 202 -1.76 11.60 -13.24
CA PHE A 202 -2.62 10.96 -12.24
C PHE A 202 -3.22 11.97 -11.24
N HIS A 203 -3.22 13.27 -11.57
CA HIS A 203 -3.66 14.29 -10.63
C HIS A 203 -5.13 14.08 -10.24
N ARG A 204 -5.41 14.15 -8.93
CA ARG A 204 -6.74 13.86 -8.33
C ARG A 204 -7.30 12.47 -8.65
N ALA A 205 -6.48 11.52 -9.09
CA ALA A 205 -6.90 10.14 -9.23
C ALA A 205 -7.13 9.52 -7.84
N VAL A 206 -8.13 8.63 -7.74
CA VAL A 206 -8.48 7.94 -6.49
C VAL A 206 -8.31 6.45 -6.67
N PHE A 207 -7.47 5.85 -5.84
CA PHE A 207 -7.24 4.40 -5.78
C PHE A 207 -7.82 3.86 -4.47
N ARG A 208 -8.95 3.17 -4.55
CA ARG A 208 -9.66 2.62 -3.38
C ARG A 208 -9.10 1.30 -2.88
N GLN A 209 -8.37 0.60 -3.75
CA GLN A 209 -7.68 -0.65 -3.46
C GLN A 209 -6.23 -0.53 -3.91
N ASP A 210 -5.53 -1.66 -3.99
CA ASP A 210 -4.09 -1.69 -4.16
C ASP A 210 -3.66 -1.14 -5.53
N LEU A 211 -2.62 -0.30 -5.53
CA LEU A 211 -1.97 0.18 -6.75
C LEU A 211 -0.61 -0.50 -6.90
N GLN A 212 -0.43 -1.27 -7.97
CA GLN A 212 0.86 -1.85 -8.33
C GLN A 212 1.52 -1.02 -9.43
N MET A 213 2.69 -0.47 -9.14
CA MET A 213 3.57 0.26 -10.06
C MET A 213 5.01 -0.26 -9.92
N CYS A 214 5.17 -1.55 -9.62
CA CYS A 214 6.50 -2.13 -9.47
C CYS A 214 7.15 -2.27 -10.84
N ARG A 215 8.44 -1.91 -10.95
CA ARG A 215 9.18 -1.88 -12.22
C ARG A 215 8.60 -0.93 -13.28
N THR A 216 7.70 -0.02 -12.90
CA THR A 216 7.20 1.02 -13.83
C THR A 216 8.31 2.01 -14.14
N ALA A 217 8.43 2.44 -15.38
CA ALA A 217 9.38 3.47 -15.80
C ALA A 217 8.65 4.77 -16.16
N PHE A 218 9.05 5.87 -15.55
CA PHE A 218 8.61 7.22 -15.92
C PHE A 218 9.79 7.96 -16.56
N GLU A 219 9.73 8.13 -17.87
CA GLU A 219 10.76 8.82 -18.64
C GLU A 219 10.64 10.35 -18.56
N ARG A 220 9.41 10.83 -18.37
CA ARG A 220 9.09 12.26 -18.20
C ARG A 220 8.25 12.48 -16.93
N VAL A 221 7.43 13.53 -16.90
CA VAL A 221 6.68 13.95 -15.72
C VAL A 221 5.67 12.87 -15.31
N ALA A 222 5.69 12.48 -14.05
CA ALA A 222 4.71 11.61 -13.42
C ALA A 222 3.99 12.41 -12.32
N ASN A 223 2.76 12.85 -12.61
CA ASN A 223 2.06 13.82 -11.77
C ASN A 223 0.92 13.18 -10.97
N PHE A 224 1.14 12.95 -9.67
CA PHE A 224 0.15 12.44 -8.70
C PHE A 224 -0.46 13.54 -7.84
N TYR A 225 -0.43 14.81 -8.27
CA TYR A 225 -0.91 15.94 -7.47
C TYR A 225 -2.35 15.73 -6.94
N PHE A 226 -2.53 15.79 -5.62
CA PHE A 226 -3.79 15.48 -4.93
C PHE A 226 -4.40 14.09 -5.23
N ALA A 227 -3.60 13.10 -5.63
CA ALA A 227 -4.07 11.73 -5.71
C ALA A 227 -4.40 11.19 -4.30
N THR A 228 -5.34 10.25 -4.22
CA THR A 228 -5.75 9.60 -2.97
C THR A 228 -5.45 8.11 -3.04
N PHE A 229 -4.68 7.61 -2.06
CA PHE A 229 -4.43 6.18 -1.90
C PHE A 229 -5.16 5.68 -0.65
N GLU A 230 -6.26 4.95 -0.85
CA GLU A 230 -7.03 4.37 0.28
C GLU A 230 -6.52 3.01 0.74
N SER A 231 -5.63 2.39 -0.06
CA SER A 231 -4.92 1.15 0.25
C SER A 231 -3.43 1.28 -0.08
N VAL A 232 -2.69 0.18 0.11
CA VAL A 232 -1.25 0.10 -0.09
C VAL A 232 -0.87 0.33 -1.55
N VAL A 233 0.21 1.09 -1.76
CA VAL A 233 0.83 1.32 -3.06
C VAL A 233 2.21 0.70 -3.12
N ASN A 234 2.55 0.13 -4.27
CA ASN A 234 3.83 -0.52 -4.51
C ASN A 234 4.55 0.09 -5.71
N PHE A 235 5.59 0.87 -5.44
CA PHE A 235 6.48 1.50 -6.44
C PHE A 235 7.86 0.82 -6.46
N SER A 236 7.97 -0.44 -6.02
CA SER A 236 9.27 -1.10 -5.88
C SER A 236 9.95 -1.25 -7.24
N ALA A 237 11.25 -0.94 -7.29
CA ALA A 237 12.03 -0.91 -8.52
C ALA A 237 11.44 0.00 -9.63
N CYS A 238 10.62 1.00 -9.27
CA CYS A 238 10.21 2.04 -10.22
C CYS A 238 11.43 2.88 -10.64
N VAL A 239 11.50 3.19 -11.94
CA VAL A 239 12.57 4.00 -12.52
C VAL A 239 12.01 5.40 -12.78
N ILE A 240 12.61 6.40 -12.14
CA ILE A 240 12.30 7.81 -12.35
C ILE A 240 13.56 8.44 -12.94
N GLN A 241 13.52 8.84 -14.22
CA GLN A 241 14.72 9.37 -14.90
C GLN A 241 15.27 10.63 -14.22
N ASN A 242 14.38 11.48 -13.70
CA ASN A 242 14.75 12.67 -12.96
C ASN A 242 13.81 12.83 -11.75
N PRO A 243 14.31 12.89 -10.51
CA PRO A 243 13.48 13.08 -9.33
C PRO A 243 12.51 14.26 -9.45
N ARG A 244 12.87 15.36 -10.14
CA ARG A 244 11.99 16.53 -10.35
C ARG A 244 10.75 16.25 -11.20
N PHE A 245 10.71 15.14 -11.93
CA PHE A 245 9.57 14.74 -12.75
C PHE A 245 8.45 14.10 -11.95
N LEU A 246 8.72 13.66 -10.72
CA LEU A 246 7.73 13.00 -9.90
C LEU A 246 7.03 13.99 -8.96
N ASN A 247 5.73 14.21 -9.12
CA ASN A 247 4.97 15.12 -8.25
C ASN A 247 4.01 14.35 -7.34
N PHE A 248 4.33 14.26 -6.05
CA PHE A 248 3.47 13.69 -5.00
C PHE A 248 2.86 14.73 -4.06
N VAL A 249 2.87 16.02 -4.43
CA VAL A 249 2.30 17.09 -3.57
C VAL A 249 0.81 16.86 -3.33
N GLY A 250 0.38 16.92 -2.08
CA GLY A 250 -1.02 16.78 -1.68
C GLY A 250 -1.56 15.36 -1.74
N VAL A 251 -0.71 14.35 -1.90
CA VAL A 251 -1.15 12.95 -1.93
C VAL A 251 -1.59 12.49 -0.54
N ASP A 252 -2.81 11.98 -0.46
CA ASP A 252 -3.36 11.49 0.81
C ASP A 252 -2.97 10.03 1.04
N THR A 253 -2.10 9.82 2.04
CA THR A 253 -1.64 8.50 2.51
C THR A 253 -2.21 8.11 3.88
N LYS A 254 -3.10 8.93 4.47
CA LYS A 254 -3.55 8.76 5.87
C LYS A 254 -4.22 7.42 6.16
N ARG A 255 -4.79 6.79 5.13
CA ARG A 255 -5.43 5.49 5.27
C ARG A 255 -4.41 4.37 5.41
N ILE A 256 -3.22 4.49 4.81
CA ILE A 256 -2.17 3.47 4.83
C ILE A 256 -1.57 3.34 6.24
N THR A 257 -2.04 2.34 6.99
CA THR A 257 -1.55 2.01 8.34
C THR A 257 -0.75 0.71 8.35
N LEU A 258 0.02 0.45 9.42
CA LEU A 258 0.72 -0.82 9.61
C LEU A 258 -0.22 -2.03 9.45
N ASN A 259 -1.41 -1.98 10.06
CA ASN A 259 -2.38 -3.08 9.98
C ASN A 259 -2.86 -3.30 8.54
N GLN A 260 -3.15 -2.23 7.80
CA GLN A 260 -3.51 -2.34 6.39
C GLN A 260 -2.36 -2.91 5.54
N MET A 261 -1.11 -2.53 5.82
CA MET A 261 0.06 -3.14 5.16
C MET A 261 0.16 -4.63 5.44
N ALA A 262 -0.04 -5.04 6.69
CA ALA A 262 -0.03 -6.45 7.07
C ALA A 262 -1.16 -7.24 6.39
N GLU A 263 -2.38 -6.70 6.37
CA GLU A 263 -3.53 -7.28 5.66
C GLU A 263 -3.26 -7.42 4.16
N TYR A 264 -2.75 -6.37 3.52
CA TYR A 264 -2.36 -6.39 2.11
C TYR A 264 -1.34 -7.49 1.82
N ILE A 265 -0.25 -7.57 2.61
CA ILE A 265 0.81 -8.58 2.42
C ILE A 265 0.22 -9.98 2.57
N ASN A 266 -0.54 -10.24 3.63
CA ASN A 266 -1.13 -11.56 3.87
C ASN A 266 -2.08 -11.96 2.74
N LYS A 267 -2.99 -11.05 2.33
CA LYS A 267 -3.92 -11.26 1.23
C LYS A 267 -3.19 -11.57 -0.08
N LYS A 268 -2.15 -10.81 -0.40
CA LYS A 268 -1.35 -11.00 -1.62
C LYS A 268 -0.63 -12.34 -1.64
N VAL A 269 0.01 -12.71 -0.54
CA VAL A 269 0.67 -14.02 -0.39
C VAL A 269 -0.33 -15.18 -0.46
N GLU A 270 -1.52 -15.03 0.10
CA GLU A 270 -2.57 -16.05 -0.02
C GLU A 270 -3.04 -16.26 -1.46
N TYR A 271 -3.16 -15.18 -2.26
CA TYR A 271 -3.46 -15.32 -3.69
C TYR A 271 -2.32 -15.99 -4.45
N GLU A 272 -1.08 -15.53 -4.28
CA GLU A 272 0.10 -16.09 -4.96
C GLU A 272 0.33 -17.57 -4.58
N ALA A 273 0.10 -17.95 -3.32
CA ALA A 273 0.27 -19.31 -2.86
C ALA A 273 -0.83 -20.27 -3.36
N LYS A 274 -2.05 -19.78 -3.61
CA LYS A 274 -3.14 -20.58 -4.20
C LYS A 274 -2.81 -20.98 -5.63
N ASP A 275 -2.29 -20.05 -6.42
CA ASP A 275 -1.93 -20.31 -7.81
C ASP A 275 -0.74 -21.28 -7.94
N ASN A 276 0.22 -21.22 -7.01
CA ASN A 276 1.47 -21.99 -7.09
C ASN A 276 1.55 -23.26 -6.21
N LYS A 277 0.48 -23.63 -5.47
CA LYS A 277 0.48 -24.76 -4.50
C LYS A 277 1.69 -24.73 -3.54
N GLU A 278 2.03 -23.55 -3.03
CA GLU A 278 3.27 -23.33 -2.28
C GLU A 278 3.22 -23.79 -0.81
N LYS A 279 4.35 -24.32 -0.31
CA LYS A 279 4.55 -24.69 1.10
C LYS A 279 4.67 -23.46 2.00
N ASP A 280 4.41 -23.61 3.30
CA ASP A 280 4.41 -22.50 4.27
C ASP A 280 5.74 -21.72 4.38
N LYS A 281 6.88 -22.37 4.11
CA LYS A 281 8.19 -21.69 4.06
C LYS A 281 8.28 -20.66 2.93
N THR A 282 7.69 -20.96 1.78
CA THR A 282 7.67 -20.06 0.63
C THR A 282 6.77 -18.87 0.93
N LYS A 283 5.65 -19.08 1.62
CA LYS A 283 4.76 -17.99 2.07
C LYS A 283 5.47 -16.97 2.96
N ILE A 284 6.24 -17.41 3.96
CA ILE A 284 6.98 -16.47 4.84
C ILE A 284 8.03 -15.69 4.04
N HIS A 285 8.71 -16.35 3.09
CA HIS A 285 9.66 -15.67 2.22
C HIS A 285 8.97 -14.59 1.36
N LEU A 286 7.80 -14.90 0.78
CA LEU A 286 7.00 -13.93 0.04
C LEU A 286 6.54 -12.77 0.93
N LYS A 287 6.14 -13.02 2.19
CA LYS A 287 5.79 -11.94 3.13
C LYS A 287 6.95 -10.98 3.36
N ILE A 288 8.15 -11.51 3.58
CA ILE A 288 9.38 -10.71 3.75
C ILE A 288 9.65 -9.90 2.48
N GLN A 289 9.54 -10.53 1.30
CA GLN A 289 9.76 -9.87 0.02
C GLN A 289 8.76 -8.74 -0.24
N HIS A 290 7.47 -8.95 0.03
CA HIS A 290 6.46 -7.90 -0.11
C HIS A 290 6.70 -6.75 0.88
N ALA A 291 7.08 -7.04 2.13
CA ALA A 291 7.46 -5.99 3.08
C ALA A 291 8.68 -5.17 2.62
N GLN A 292 9.71 -5.83 2.07
CA GLN A 292 10.88 -5.17 1.49
C GLN A 292 10.51 -4.28 0.30
N ASN A 293 9.66 -4.77 -0.61
CA ASN A 293 9.17 -4.00 -1.75
C ASN A 293 8.44 -2.72 -1.31
N LEU A 294 7.56 -2.80 -0.30
CA LEU A 294 6.88 -1.62 0.23
C LEU A 294 7.86 -0.63 0.84
N LYS A 295 8.79 -1.12 1.66
CA LYS A 295 9.84 -0.27 2.26
C LYS A 295 10.65 0.46 1.19
N ASP A 296 11.08 -0.25 0.15
CA ASP A 296 11.85 0.32 -0.95
C ASP A 296 11.02 1.34 -1.76
N SER A 297 9.71 1.09 -1.92
CA SER A 297 8.78 2.03 -2.54
C SER A 297 8.72 3.36 -1.78
N PHE A 298 8.47 3.29 -0.46
CA PHE A 298 8.33 4.48 0.37
C PHE A 298 9.64 5.25 0.50
N ARG A 299 10.77 4.55 0.58
CA ARG A 299 12.09 5.17 0.58
C ARG A 299 12.34 5.94 -0.72
N ALA A 300 12.08 5.33 -1.88
CA ALA A 300 12.29 5.99 -3.17
C ALA A 300 11.44 7.27 -3.32
N ILE A 301 10.18 7.23 -2.89
CA ILE A 301 9.28 8.40 -2.93
C ILE A 301 9.76 9.48 -1.97
N LYS A 302 10.08 9.11 -0.73
CA LYS A 302 10.62 10.02 0.29
C LYS A 302 11.89 10.71 -0.18
N ASP A 303 12.86 9.96 -0.69
CA ASP A 303 14.15 10.51 -1.14
C ASP A 303 13.96 11.45 -2.35
N THR A 304 13.01 11.12 -3.23
CA THR A 304 12.60 12.02 -4.32
C THR A 304 12.04 13.33 -3.79
N LEU A 305 11.11 13.29 -2.83
CA LEU A 305 10.52 14.49 -2.21
C LEU A 305 11.57 15.34 -1.47
N LEU A 306 12.52 14.69 -0.78
CA LEU A 306 13.64 15.38 -0.14
C LEU A 306 14.53 16.12 -1.17
N SER A 307 14.83 15.49 -2.31
CA SER A 307 15.60 16.11 -3.40
C SER A 307 14.91 17.34 -4.01
N GLN A 308 13.59 17.45 -3.84
CA GLN A 308 12.76 18.57 -4.29
C GLN A 308 12.57 19.65 -3.22
N ASN A 309 13.21 19.52 -2.04
CA ASN A 309 12.99 20.35 -0.85
C ASN A 309 11.54 20.31 -0.32
N ASN A 310 10.79 19.24 -0.59
CA ASN A 310 9.44 19.06 -0.09
C ASN A 310 9.43 18.27 1.23
N LEU A 311 9.89 18.94 2.30
CA LEU A 311 10.10 18.33 3.62
C LEU A 311 8.80 17.82 4.25
N LEU A 312 7.70 18.56 4.10
CA LEU A 312 6.42 18.22 4.72
C LEU A 312 5.85 16.93 4.13
N GLU A 313 5.85 16.79 2.80
CA GLU A 313 5.35 15.56 2.17
C GLU A 313 6.32 14.40 2.40
N ALA A 314 7.63 14.66 2.39
CA ALA A 314 8.62 13.63 2.71
C ALA A 314 8.38 13.03 4.12
N GLN A 315 7.95 13.83 5.10
CA GLN A 315 7.59 13.33 6.43
C GLN A 315 6.38 12.39 6.41
N ASN A 316 5.35 12.67 5.61
CA ASN A 316 4.17 11.81 5.47
C ASN A 316 4.55 10.41 4.93
N TRP A 317 5.45 10.37 3.95
CA TRP A 317 5.96 9.11 3.37
C TRP A 317 6.99 8.42 4.28
N HIS A 318 7.76 9.21 5.05
CA HIS A 318 8.74 8.68 5.99
C HIS A 318 8.12 7.78 7.06
N ILE A 319 6.87 8.04 7.50
CA ILE A 319 6.18 7.19 8.49
C ILE A 319 5.95 5.76 7.96
N LEU A 320 5.75 5.60 6.65
CA LEU A 320 5.39 4.31 6.05
C LEU A 320 6.59 3.36 5.91
N GLU A 321 7.80 3.90 5.72
CA GLU A 321 9.05 3.14 5.62
C GLU A 321 9.36 2.28 6.88
N PRO A 322 9.37 2.82 8.11
CA PRO A 322 9.61 2.04 9.32
C PRO A 322 8.46 1.08 9.63
N TYR A 323 7.21 1.36 9.22
CA TYR A 323 6.12 0.39 9.31
C TYR A 323 6.41 -0.86 8.46
N ALA A 324 6.83 -0.66 7.21
CA ALA A 324 7.23 -1.77 6.35
C ALA A 324 8.44 -2.52 6.92
N LYS A 325 9.41 -1.80 7.52
CA LYS A 325 10.56 -2.43 8.18
C LYS A 325 10.17 -3.23 9.42
N GLU A 326 9.21 -2.77 10.22
CA GLU A 326 8.71 -3.51 11.38
C GLU A 326 8.10 -4.86 10.93
N LEU A 327 7.25 -4.85 9.90
CA LEU A 327 6.67 -6.07 9.32
C LEU A 327 7.73 -7.01 8.74
N GLU A 328 8.73 -6.46 8.03
CA GLU A 328 9.87 -7.25 7.52
C GLU A 328 10.58 -8.01 8.65
N LEU A 329 10.83 -7.35 9.79
CA LEU A 329 11.48 -7.98 10.94
C LEU A 329 10.57 -8.99 11.64
N GLU A 330 9.27 -8.70 11.78
CA GLU A 330 8.30 -9.65 12.33
C GLU A 330 8.28 -10.96 11.52
N PHE A 331 8.14 -10.87 10.20
CA PHE A 331 8.15 -12.05 9.33
C PHE A 331 9.51 -12.76 9.33
N SER A 332 10.61 -12.02 9.45
CA SER A 332 11.96 -12.61 9.55
C SER A 332 12.14 -13.41 10.85
N ILE A 333 11.60 -12.92 11.98
CA ILE A 333 11.61 -13.63 13.26
C ILE A 333 10.74 -14.90 13.20
N GLU A 334 9.56 -14.83 12.55
CA GLU A 334 8.72 -16.01 12.29
C GLU A 334 9.49 -17.06 11.48
N GLN A 335 10.22 -16.64 10.45
CA GLN A 335 11.04 -17.54 9.63
C GLN A 335 12.11 -18.30 10.46
N GLY A 336 12.77 -17.62 11.40
CA GLY A 336 13.75 -18.21 12.31
C GLY A 336 13.15 -19.27 13.25
N GLN A 337 11.92 -19.05 13.72
CA GLN A 337 11.19 -20.02 14.55
C GLN A 337 10.85 -21.30 13.77
N HIS A 338 10.37 -21.18 12.53
CA HIS A 338 10.06 -22.33 11.68
C HIS A 338 11.30 -23.18 11.38
N LYS A 339 12.46 -22.55 11.12
CA LYS A 339 13.73 -23.28 10.94
C LYS A 339 14.10 -24.11 12.19
N LYS A 340 13.86 -23.61 13.41
CA LYS A 340 14.14 -24.32 14.67
C LYS A 340 13.22 -25.52 14.91
N VAL A 341 11.95 -25.44 14.50
CA VAL A 341 10.98 -26.55 14.63
C VAL A 341 11.31 -27.70 13.68
N ASP A 342 11.63 -27.41 12.41
CA ASP A 342 12.00 -28.44 11.43
C ASP A 342 13.32 -29.13 11.75
N THR A 343 14.27 -28.39 12.35
CA THR A 343 15.54 -28.99 12.79
C THR A 343 15.31 -29.95 13.95
N LYS A 344 14.36 -29.66 14.85
CA LYS A 344 13.94 -30.61 15.90
C LYS A 344 13.19 -31.82 15.33
N GLN A 345 12.36 -31.64 14.31
CA GLN A 345 11.66 -32.77 13.64
C GLN A 345 12.59 -33.64 12.78
N LYS A 346 13.71 -33.10 12.28
CA LYS A 346 14.75 -33.86 11.57
C LYS A 346 15.81 -34.48 12.47
N CYS A 347 15.82 -34.19 13.77
CA CYS A 347 16.78 -34.78 14.72
C CYS A 347 16.39 -36.20 15.19
N ASP A 348 15.29 -36.77 14.68
CA ASP A 348 14.88 -38.15 14.96
C ASP A 348 15.17 -39.14 13.80
N GLU A 349 15.90 -38.72 12.75
CA GLU A 349 16.38 -39.62 11.69
C GLU A 349 17.89 -39.43 11.43
N ASP A 350 18.66 -40.38 11.97
CA ASP A 350 20.04 -40.81 11.73
C ASP A 350 21.11 -39.88 11.10
N ASN A 351 22.14 -39.67 11.92
CA ASN A 351 23.60 -39.60 11.69
C ASN A 351 24.29 -38.55 10.78
N LYS A 352 25.06 -37.69 11.47
CA LYS A 352 26.45 -37.18 11.25
C LYS A 352 26.99 -37.03 9.81
N GLN A 353 27.23 -35.79 9.38
CA GLN A 353 28.58 -35.17 9.29
C GLN A 353 28.50 -33.68 8.86
N ASP A 354 29.56 -32.94 9.16
CA ASP A 354 29.86 -31.53 8.87
C ASP A 354 29.11 -30.44 9.67
N SER A 355 29.57 -30.35 10.92
CA SER A 355 29.39 -29.21 11.82
C SER A 355 30.09 -27.93 11.33
N LYS A 356 29.43 -27.15 10.47
CA LYS A 356 29.61 -25.69 10.50
C LYS A 356 28.77 -25.12 11.64
N LYS A 357 29.41 -25.00 12.80
CA LYS A 357 28.93 -24.36 14.03
C LYS A 357 28.19 -23.02 13.75
N SER A 358 26.90 -23.03 14.05
CA SER A 358 26.18 -22.00 14.80
C SER A 358 26.56 -20.53 14.55
N LYS A 359 26.02 -19.94 13.48
CA LYS A 359 25.83 -18.47 13.32
C LYS A 359 24.36 -18.02 13.43
N ASN A 360 23.44 -18.93 13.77
CA ASN A 360 22.00 -18.63 13.72
C ASN A 360 21.42 -18.01 15.00
N ASN A 361 22.05 -18.19 16.17
CA ASN A 361 21.49 -17.66 17.43
C ASN A 361 21.75 -16.15 17.63
N GLU A 362 22.86 -15.61 17.14
CA GLU A 362 23.15 -14.15 17.17
C GLU A 362 22.21 -13.36 16.25
N LEU A 363 21.84 -13.93 15.10
CA LEU A 363 20.97 -13.29 14.13
C LEU A 363 19.54 -13.10 14.69
N ASP A 364 19.00 -14.10 15.40
CA ASP A 364 17.64 -14.05 15.96
C ASP A 364 17.49 -13.02 17.09
N PHE A 365 18.50 -12.85 17.94
CA PHE A 365 18.44 -11.89 19.05
C PHE A 365 18.60 -10.45 18.59
N THR A 366 19.52 -10.20 17.66
CA THR A 366 19.73 -8.87 17.06
C THR A 366 18.46 -8.40 16.34
N LEU A 367 17.86 -9.26 15.50
CA LEU A 367 16.59 -8.97 14.82
C LEU A 367 15.45 -8.69 15.80
N TRP A 368 15.42 -9.42 16.93
CA TRP A 368 14.44 -9.20 17.98
C TRP A 368 14.63 -7.84 18.67
N ILE A 369 15.88 -7.44 18.97
CA ILE A 369 16.19 -6.11 19.51
C ILE A 369 15.82 -5.00 18.51
N ASP A 370 16.19 -5.13 17.23
CA ASP A 370 15.88 -4.13 16.21
C ASP A 370 14.37 -3.91 16.08
N ASN A 371 13.59 -5.01 16.11
CA ASN A 371 12.14 -4.95 16.11
C ASN A 371 11.59 -4.30 17.39
N ALA A 372 12.17 -4.62 18.55
CA ALA A 372 11.80 -4.03 19.83
C ALA A 372 12.02 -2.51 19.83
N ILE A 373 13.17 -2.06 19.33
CA ILE A 373 13.53 -0.65 19.21
C ILE A 373 12.57 0.05 18.25
N LEU A 374 12.24 -0.55 17.09
CA LEU A 374 11.29 0.03 16.15
C LEU A 374 9.88 0.17 16.75
N LYS A 375 9.41 -0.84 17.50
CA LYS A 375 8.13 -0.77 18.20
C LYS A 375 8.12 0.33 19.25
N LEU A 376 9.16 0.39 20.09
CA LEU A 376 9.32 1.46 21.08
C LEU A 376 9.30 2.82 20.38
N TYR A 377 10.06 2.96 19.30
CA TYR A 377 10.19 4.18 18.53
C TYR A 377 8.86 4.61 17.87
N ARG A 378 8.07 3.67 17.33
CA ARG A 378 6.71 3.93 16.83
C ARG A 378 5.79 4.42 17.93
N HIS A 379 5.73 3.69 19.03
CA HIS A 379 4.76 3.96 20.08
C HIS A 379 5.06 5.23 20.87
N THR A 380 6.34 5.62 20.96
CA THR A 380 6.77 6.79 21.76
C THR A 380 6.96 8.06 20.92
N SER A 381 7.08 7.95 19.60
CA SER A 381 7.33 9.11 18.74
C SER A 381 6.57 9.16 17.43
N ASN A 382 5.83 8.10 17.10
CA ASN A 382 5.27 7.86 15.76
C ASN A 382 6.35 8.03 14.68
N HIS A 383 7.55 7.51 14.95
CA HIS A 383 8.75 7.71 14.13
C HIS A 383 9.09 9.21 13.91
N HIS A 384 9.31 9.94 15.00
CA HIS A 384 9.61 11.39 15.05
C HIS A 384 8.50 12.36 14.61
N THR A 385 7.31 11.89 14.23
CA THR A 385 6.28 12.78 13.67
C THR A 385 5.30 13.35 14.71
N ASN A 386 5.29 12.81 15.94
CA ASN A 386 4.38 13.27 16.98
C ASN A 386 5.12 13.83 18.19
N PHE A 387 5.35 15.14 18.19
CA PHE A 387 6.01 15.87 19.27
C PHE A 387 5.36 15.63 20.64
N THR A 388 4.02 15.63 20.71
CA THR A 388 3.30 15.44 21.97
C THR A 388 3.57 14.06 22.56
N THR A 389 3.60 13.01 21.73
CA THR A 389 3.95 11.66 22.17
C THR A 389 5.40 11.60 22.65
N ILE A 390 6.32 12.24 21.92
CA ILE A 390 7.74 12.34 22.32
C ILE A 390 7.86 13.00 23.68
N LEU A 391 7.27 14.18 23.86
CA LEU A 391 7.33 14.94 25.10
C LEU A 391 6.78 14.16 26.29
N ASN A 392 5.64 13.49 26.10
CA ASN A 392 5.03 12.66 27.16
C ASN A 392 5.95 11.49 27.55
N PHE A 393 6.58 10.83 26.56
CA PHE A 393 7.50 9.73 26.82
C PHE A 393 8.80 10.23 27.48
N THR A 394 9.40 11.32 26.99
CA THR A 394 10.58 11.94 27.60
C THR A 394 10.32 12.36 29.04
N THR A 395 9.15 12.94 29.32
CA THR A 395 8.73 13.28 30.71
C THR A 395 8.67 12.04 31.59
N THR A 396 8.10 10.95 31.06
CA THR A 396 8.03 9.66 31.76
C THR A 396 9.44 9.12 32.07
N MET A 397 10.37 9.23 31.13
CA MET A 397 11.77 8.83 31.31
C MET A 397 12.49 9.66 32.39
N ILE A 398 12.34 10.98 32.36
CA ILE A 398 12.96 11.89 33.33
C ILE A 398 12.44 11.61 34.74
N VAL A 399 11.12 11.54 34.91
CA VAL A 399 10.49 11.33 36.23
C VAL A 399 10.81 9.95 36.79
N SER A 400 10.79 8.91 35.96
CA SER A 400 11.13 7.54 36.40
C SER A 400 12.59 7.46 36.86
N TYR A 401 13.52 8.10 36.13
CA TYR A 401 14.93 8.14 36.49
C TYR A 401 15.18 8.96 37.77
N GLY A 402 14.58 10.15 37.86
CA GLY A 402 14.67 10.99 39.06
C GLY A 402 14.09 10.31 40.30
N SER A 403 12.96 9.62 40.16
CA SER A 403 12.36 8.84 41.26
C SER A 403 13.26 7.68 41.69
N LEU A 404 13.90 6.99 40.75
CA LEU A 404 14.87 5.93 41.07
C LEU A 404 16.06 6.47 41.85
N LEU A 405 16.65 7.59 41.42
CA LEU A 405 17.79 8.21 42.12
C LEU A 405 17.41 8.65 43.54
N PHE A 406 16.20 9.21 43.70
CA PHE A 406 15.68 9.56 45.02
C PHE A 406 15.52 8.32 45.90
N LEU A 407 14.89 7.26 45.39
CA LEU A 407 14.72 5.99 46.09
C LEU A 407 16.07 5.38 46.47
N MET A 408 17.05 5.36 45.56
CA MET A 408 18.41 4.90 45.87
C MET A 408 19.02 5.70 47.02
N ARG A 409 18.97 7.03 46.95
CA ARG A 409 19.58 7.89 47.97
C ARG A 409 18.96 7.68 49.35
N VAL A 410 17.64 7.49 49.41
CA VAL A 410 16.93 7.30 50.67
C VAL A 410 17.08 5.87 51.19
N ILE A 411 16.87 4.85 50.35
CA ILE A 411 16.76 3.46 50.77
C ILE A 411 18.12 2.78 50.96
N LEU A 412 19.10 3.07 50.09
CA LEU A 412 20.40 2.38 50.09
C LEU A 412 21.14 2.46 51.44
N PRO A 413 21.20 3.61 52.15
CA PRO A 413 21.84 3.70 53.46
C PRO A 413 21.17 2.83 54.52
N TYR A 414 19.84 2.77 54.54
CA TYR A 414 19.11 1.92 55.49
C TYR A 414 19.33 0.44 55.19
N MET A 415 19.31 0.04 53.91
CA MET A 415 19.54 -1.34 53.49
C MET A 415 20.92 -1.84 53.92
N MET A 416 21.96 -0.98 53.85
CA MET A 416 23.30 -1.33 54.32
C MET A 416 23.40 -1.50 55.84
N ALA A 417 22.50 -0.92 56.63
CA ALA A 417 22.54 -0.99 58.10
C ALA A 417 22.02 -2.32 58.67
N TYR A 418 21.19 -3.07 57.93
CA TYR A 418 20.53 -4.30 58.39
C TYR A 418 21.29 -5.60 58.07
N GLY A 419 22.48 -5.50 57.46
CA GLY A 419 23.30 -6.65 57.06
C GLY A 419 23.00 -7.15 55.64
N GLU A 420 24.04 -7.71 55.01
CA GLU A 420 24.07 -7.97 53.56
C GLU A 420 23.00 -8.98 53.11
N THR A 421 22.85 -10.10 53.83
CA THR A 421 21.94 -11.19 53.48
C THR A 421 20.47 -10.81 53.54
N ILE A 422 20.07 -10.06 54.58
CA ILE A 422 18.71 -9.56 54.74
C ILE A 422 18.40 -8.54 53.64
N SER A 423 19.32 -7.62 53.39
CA SER A 423 19.20 -6.60 52.36
C SER A 423 19.00 -7.21 50.96
N TYR A 424 19.81 -8.19 50.57
CA TYR A 424 19.67 -8.87 49.27
C TYR A 424 18.35 -9.63 49.12
N SER A 425 17.88 -10.25 50.20
CA SER A 425 16.61 -10.97 50.19
C SER A 425 15.45 -10.01 49.94
N VAL A 426 15.48 -8.83 50.55
CA VAL A 426 14.46 -7.79 50.38
C VAL A 426 14.51 -7.19 48.97
N THR A 427 15.69 -6.89 48.42
CA THR A 427 15.78 -6.36 47.04
C THR A 427 15.26 -7.36 46.01
N LEU A 428 15.59 -8.64 46.16
CA LEU A 428 15.12 -9.72 45.27
C LEU A 428 13.59 -9.86 45.33
N ILE A 429 12.99 -9.79 46.53
CA ILE A 429 11.54 -9.82 46.70
C ILE A 429 10.88 -8.64 45.97
N ILE A 430 11.43 -7.43 46.13
CA ILE A 430 10.91 -6.23 45.46
C ILE A 430 10.98 -6.40 43.93
N GLU A 431 12.11 -6.91 43.42
CA GLU A 431 12.29 -7.18 41.99
C GLU A 431 11.30 -8.23 41.46
N LEU A 432 11.04 -9.30 42.21
CA LEU A 432 10.03 -10.30 41.85
C LEU A 432 8.61 -9.71 41.83
N ILE A 433 8.28 -8.81 42.76
CA ILE A 433 6.98 -8.12 42.77
C ILE A 433 6.85 -7.26 41.52
N PHE A 434 7.83 -6.42 41.21
CA PHE A 434 7.81 -5.58 40.00
C PHE A 434 7.76 -6.42 38.73
N LEU A 435 8.49 -7.54 38.68
CA LEU A 435 8.48 -8.46 37.54
C LEU A 435 7.10 -9.11 37.36
N ALA A 436 6.44 -9.52 38.45
CA ALA A 436 5.09 -10.07 38.40
C ALA A 436 4.07 -9.05 37.87
N ILE A 437 4.19 -7.79 38.32
CA ILE A 437 3.40 -6.68 37.79
C ILE A 437 3.68 -6.49 36.30
N PHE A 438 4.95 -6.39 35.89
CA PHE A 438 5.34 -6.26 34.49
C PHE A 438 4.79 -7.38 33.60
N TYR A 439 4.88 -8.63 34.05
CA TYR A 439 4.34 -9.79 33.34
C TYR A 439 2.82 -9.71 33.16
N SER A 440 2.10 -9.20 34.16
CA SER A 440 0.63 -9.04 34.10
C SER A 440 0.19 -8.07 32.99
N PHE A 441 0.97 -7.01 32.76
CA PHE A 441 0.72 -6.01 31.72
C PHE A 441 1.22 -6.44 30.33
N ASN A 442 2.22 -7.32 30.24
CA ASN A 442 2.90 -7.66 29.00
C ASN A 442 2.73 -9.14 28.60
N LYS A 443 1.48 -9.58 28.42
CA LYS A 443 1.16 -10.98 28.05
C LYS A 443 1.53 -11.35 26.60
N ASN A 444 1.93 -10.38 25.80
CA ASN A 444 2.26 -10.54 24.39
C ASN A 444 3.56 -11.36 24.23
N ALA A 445 3.80 -11.95 23.06
CA ALA A 445 5.00 -12.77 22.81
C ALA A 445 6.31 -12.02 23.11
N PHE A 446 6.35 -10.72 22.83
CA PHE A 446 7.46 -9.83 23.18
C PHE A 446 7.70 -9.76 24.70
N GLY A 447 6.64 -9.47 25.45
CA GLY A 447 6.70 -9.34 26.91
C GLY A 447 7.13 -10.63 27.60
N LYS A 448 6.68 -11.79 27.12
CA LYS A 448 7.11 -13.10 27.63
C LYS A 448 8.62 -13.32 27.48
N LYS A 449 9.19 -13.02 26.31
CA LYS A 449 10.65 -13.15 26.07
C LYS A 449 11.45 -12.18 26.95
N LEU A 450 11.00 -10.92 27.07
CA LEU A 450 11.67 -9.93 27.91
C LEU A 450 11.60 -10.31 29.40
N THR A 451 10.46 -10.84 29.86
CA THR A 451 10.31 -11.36 31.23
C THR A 451 11.32 -12.49 31.49
N LEU A 452 11.46 -13.44 30.56
CA LEU A 452 12.45 -14.52 30.67
C LEU A 452 13.89 -13.98 30.76
N LEU A 453 14.24 -12.97 29.95
CA LEU A 453 15.56 -12.34 29.99
C LEU A 453 15.83 -11.68 31.35
N LEU A 454 14.84 -10.97 31.89
CA LEU A 454 14.93 -10.33 33.22
C LEU A 454 15.09 -11.38 34.33
N VAL A 455 14.40 -12.53 34.26
CA VAL A 455 14.59 -13.66 35.20
C VAL A 455 16.00 -14.24 35.09
N LEU A 456 16.53 -14.41 33.88
CA LEU A 456 17.90 -14.90 33.70
C LEU A 456 18.94 -13.93 34.28
N PHE A 457 18.71 -12.62 34.11
CA PHE A 457 19.56 -11.59 34.69
C PHE A 457 19.50 -11.59 36.22
N MET A 458 18.30 -11.78 36.80
CA MET A 458 18.08 -11.99 38.23
C MET A 458 18.85 -13.19 38.79
N LEU A 459 18.84 -14.32 38.06
CA LEU A 459 19.58 -15.52 38.46
C LEU A 459 21.09 -15.31 38.38
N ALA A 460 21.59 -14.64 37.34
CA ALA A 460 23.00 -14.30 37.22
C ALA A 460 23.46 -13.35 38.34
N TYR A 461 22.61 -12.37 38.67
CA TYR A 461 22.80 -11.48 39.82
C TYR A 461 22.88 -12.25 41.14
N PHE A 462 21.95 -13.19 41.39
CA PHE A 462 21.93 -14.00 42.61
C PHE A 462 23.21 -14.82 42.76
N LEU A 463 23.83 -15.25 41.65
CA LEU A 463 25.12 -15.91 41.68
C LEU A 463 26.27 -14.93 41.96
N LEU A 464 26.20 -13.70 41.43
CA LEU A 464 27.23 -12.67 41.58
C LEU A 464 27.26 -12.02 42.97
N SER A 465 26.12 -11.95 43.66
CA SER A 465 26.02 -11.39 45.03
C SER A 465 26.83 -12.17 46.08
N SER A 466 27.31 -13.37 45.73
CA SER A 466 28.27 -14.15 46.54
C SER A 466 29.71 -13.61 46.51
N THR A 467 29.99 -12.53 45.77
CA THR A 467 31.32 -11.91 45.60
C THR A 467 31.41 -10.51 46.25
N PHE A 468 32.63 -10.07 46.62
CA PHE A 468 32.93 -8.91 47.49
C PHE A 468 32.61 -7.49 46.94
N LEU A 469 31.89 -7.33 45.83
CA LEU A 469 31.61 -6.01 45.22
C LEU A 469 30.20 -5.47 45.54
N ILE A 470 29.91 -5.28 46.83
CA ILE A 470 28.55 -4.97 47.32
C ILE A 470 27.90 -3.75 46.64
N TYR A 471 28.65 -2.67 46.42
CA TYR A 471 28.13 -1.44 45.81
C TYR A 471 27.78 -1.63 44.33
N LEU A 472 28.57 -2.41 43.61
CA LEU A 472 28.30 -2.76 42.22
C LEU A 472 27.01 -3.58 42.12
N VAL A 473 26.84 -4.53 43.04
CA VAL A 473 25.67 -5.41 43.13
C VAL A 473 24.39 -4.60 43.37
N TYR A 474 24.37 -3.67 44.34
CA TYR A 474 23.22 -2.79 44.55
C TYR A 474 22.93 -1.88 43.36
N THR A 475 23.97 -1.32 42.74
CA THR A 475 23.80 -0.44 41.58
C THR A 475 23.15 -1.19 40.41
N LEU A 476 23.56 -2.44 40.16
CA LEU A 476 22.96 -3.31 39.15
C LEU A 476 21.51 -3.69 39.47
N CYS A 477 21.18 -3.95 40.74
CA CYS A 477 19.79 -4.16 41.19
C CYS A 477 18.89 -2.97 40.85
N PHE A 478 19.29 -1.77 41.27
CA PHE A 478 18.49 -0.57 41.02
C PHE A 478 18.34 -0.29 39.53
N LEU A 479 19.38 -0.54 38.73
CA LEU A 479 19.30 -0.46 37.28
C LEU A 479 18.27 -1.47 36.72
N MET A 480 18.22 -2.67 37.25
CA MET A 480 17.28 -3.69 36.80
C MET A 480 15.84 -3.35 37.20
N ILE A 481 15.60 -2.91 38.45
CA ILE A 481 14.30 -2.37 38.90
C ILE A 481 13.86 -1.25 37.97
N TYR A 482 14.77 -0.35 37.60
CA TYR A 482 14.48 0.74 36.67
C TYR A 482 14.02 0.25 35.30
N VAL A 483 14.70 -0.74 34.71
CA VAL A 483 14.28 -1.34 33.43
C VAL A 483 12.88 -1.96 33.54
N ILE A 484 12.57 -2.64 34.65
CA ILE A 484 11.24 -3.23 34.88
C ILE A 484 10.17 -2.14 34.99
N VAL A 485 10.43 -1.09 35.78
CA VAL A 485 9.52 0.06 35.96
C VAL A 485 9.29 0.79 34.63
N LEU A 486 10.35 1.01 33.84
CA LEU A 486 10.23 1.56 32.49
C LEU A 486 9.33 0.69 31.60
N GLY A 487 9.50 -0.63 31.68
CA GLY A 487 8.64 -1.58 30.98
C GLY A 487 7.17 -1.45 31.38
N ILE A 488 6.87 -1.32 32.68
CA ILE A 488 5.52 -1.10 33.20
C ILE A 488 4.96 0.23 32.72
N PHE A 489 5.73 1.31 32.83
CA PHE A 489 5.33 2.65 32.39
C PHE A 489 5.08 2.70 30.89
N TYR A 490 5.88 2.01 30.09
CA TYR A 490 5.64 1.85 28.66
C TYR A 490 4.32 1.13 28.39
N SER A 491 4.00 0.06 29.12
CA SER A 491 2.70 -0.62 28.97
C SER A 491 1.53 0.27 29.36
N LEU A 492 1.65 1.03 30.46
CA LEU A 492 0.64 1.98 30.89
C LEU A 492 0.45 3.10 29.85
N PHE A 493 1.54 3.58 29.27
CA PHE A 493 1.55 4.57 28.20
C PHE A 493 0.75 4.11 26.96
N LEU A 494 0.76 2.81 26.66
CA LEU A 494 -0.01 2.22 25.57
C LEU A 494 -1.49 2.01 25.89
N THR A 495 -1.88 1.97 27.17
CA THR A 495 -3.27 1.69 27.56
C THR A 495 -4.15 2.94 27.51
N LYS A 496 -5.03 3.04 26.50
CA LYS A 496 -5.88 4.21 26.25
C LYS A 496 -6.64 4.74 27.47
N ASN A 497 -7.17 3.88 28.33
CA ASN A 497 -8.02 4.31 29.45
C ASN A 497 -7.23 4.87 30.64
N ILE A 498 -5.96 4.49 30.80
CA ILE A 498 -5.12 4.85 31.95
C ILE A 498 -4.06 5.89 31.56
N ALA A 499 -3.74 5.97 30.27
CA ALA A 499 -2.68 6.84 29.75
C ALA A 499 -2.87 8.32 30.11
N ASP A 500 -4.10 8.84 30.16
CA ASP A 500 -4.36 10.26 30.46
C ASP A 500 -4.05 10.60 31.93
N TYR A 501 -4.59 9.79 32.85
CA TYR A 501 -4.31 9.91 34.27
C TYR A 501 -2.84 9.68 34.59
N PHE A 502 -2.22 8.68 33.95
CA PHE A 502 -0.80 8.41 34.08
C PHE A 502 0.04 9.60 33.59
N ARG A 503 -0.28 10.19 32.44
CA ARG A 503 0.42 11.39 31.94
C ARG A 503 0.29 12.56 32.90
N ALA A 504 -0.91 12.85 33.40
CA ALA A 504 -1.13 13.92 34.38
C ALA A 504 -0.30 13.70 35.65
N PHE A 505 -0.25 12.46 36.14
CA PHE A 505 0.58 12.06 37.28
C PHE A 505 2.08 12.28 37.01
N MET A 506 2.58 11.88 35.83
CA MET A 506 3.99 12.10 35.47
C MET A 506 4.33 13.59 35.37
N TYR A 507 3.44 14.42 34.82
CA TYR A 507 3.64 15.89 34.81
C TYR A 507 3.66 16.50 36.20
N PHE A 508 2.80 16.03 37.12
CA PHE A 508 2.83 16.46 38.52
C PHE A 508 4.17 16.15 39.19
N PHE A 509 4.69 14.94 39.01
CA PHE A 509 5.99 14.56 39.54
C PHE A 509 7.15 15.33 38.88
N LEU A 510 7.07 15.59 37.57
CA LEU A 510 8.05 16.44 36.89
C LEU A 510 8.09 17.82 37.54
N LEU A 511 6.93 18.44 37.76
CA LEU A 511 6.82 19.73 38.45
C LEU A 511 7.40 19.66 39.86
N TRP A 512 7.11 18.60 40.62
CA TRP A 512 7.68 18.43 41.95
C TRP A 512 9.21 18.32 41.92
N ILE A 513 9.78 17.55 40.99
CA ILE A 513 11.23 17.43 40.80
C ILE A 513 11.85 18.79 40.47
N LEU A 514 11.22 19.55 39.57
CA LEU A 514 11.68 20.88 39.17
C LEU A 514 11.61 21.88 40.33
N VAL A 515 10.57 21.82 41.17
CA VAL A 515 10.46 22.65 42.39
C VAL A 515 11.49 22.24 43.45
N ALA A 516 11.72 20.94 43.64
CA ALA A 516 12.68 20.43 44.62
C ALA A 516 14.14 20.67 44.20
N LYS A 517 14.40 20.76 42.88
CA LYS A 517 15.72 20.98 42.28
C LYS A 517 15.64 22.03 41.16
N PRO A 518 15.46 23.31 41.51
CA PRO A 518 15.31 24.39 40.51
C PRO A 518 16.57 24.59 39.65
N GLN A 519 17.72 24.09 40.11
CA GLN A 519 18.99 24.02 39.37
C GLN A 519 18.87 23.22 38.04
N LEU A 520 17.89 22.32 37.92
CA LEU A 520 17.61 21.59 36.67
C LEU A 520 16.99 22.49 35.59
N LEU A 521 16.38 23.61 35.95
CA LEU A 521 15.84 24.63 35.01
C LEU A 521 16.86 25.69 34.63
N ASN A 522 17.88 25.91 35.48
CA ASN A 522 18.92 26.88 35.24
C ASN A 522 20.29 26.25 35.54
N PRO A 523 20.98 25.69 34.52
CA PRO A 523 22.26 25.00 34.72
C PRO A 523 23.42 25.93 35.11
N LEU A 524 23.17 27.24 35.25
CA LEU A 524 24.15 28.27 35.60
C LEU A 524 24.08 28.71 37.07
N VAL A 525 23.20 28.10 37.89
CA VAL A 525 23.05 28.30 39.34
C VAL A 525 23.06 26.94 40.03
#